data_AF-A0A382VMG7-F1
#
_entry.id   AF-A0A382VMG7-F1
#
_cell.length_a   1.000
_cell.length_b   1.000
_cell.length_c   1.000
_cell.angle_alpha   90.00
_cell.angle_beta   90.00
_cell.angle_gamma   90.00
#
_symmetry.space_group_name_H-M   'P 1'
#
loop_
_entity.id
_entity.type
_entity.pdbx_description
1 polymer ?
#
loop_
_entity_poly.entity_id
_entity_poly.type
_entity_poly.pdbx_seq_one_letter_code
_entity_poly.pdbx_strand_id
1 'polypeptide(L)'
;MTVLSDLVDLILTISDGRDLPAVRTLHKPRPAQPEEQSKKFGVVVLDDDSCGFFFAGLDDTPSQLAACDPRQFTGAAPLDLVRNCLSANPLAKAVGLGVLNALSQHLLRVSGFQLDQASDPLGHL
;
A
#
# COMPACT_ATOMS: atom_id res chain seq x y z
N MET A 1 19.53 -7.17 -7.48
CA MET A 1 18.43 -7.65 -6.64
C MET A 1 18.27 -6.71 -5.47
N THR A 2 17.02 -6.35 -5.16
CA THR A 2 16.67 -5.56 -3.98
C THR A 2 15.55 -6.29 -3.25
N VAL A 3 15.43 -6.12 -1.94
CA VAL A 3 14.33 -6.72 -1.17
C VAL A 3 12.96 -6.35 -1.78
N LEU A 4 12.81 -5.14 -2.29
CA LEU A 4 11.57 -4.69 -2.91
C LEU A 4 11.24 -5.44 -4.21
N SER A 5 12.22 -5.66 -5.10
CA SER A 5 12.00 -6.44 -6.32
C SER A 5 11.57 -7.87 -5.99
N ASP A 6 12.22 -8.48 -5.00
CA ASP A 6 11.94 -9.86 -4.61
C ASP A 6 10.54 -10.00 -3.99
N LEU A 7 10.08 -8.99 -3.22
CA LEU A 7 8.71 -8.96 -2.68
C LEU A 7 7.65 -8.78 -3.78
N VAL A 8 7.93 -7.95 -4.79
CA VAL A 8 7.02 -7.78 -5.94
C VAL A 8 6.91 -9.11 -6.71
N ASP A 9 8.05 -9.74 -7.02
CA ASP A 9 8.07 -11.02 -7.72
C ASP A 9 7.36 -12.12 -6.94
N LEU A 10 7.55 -12.15 -5.61
CA LEU A 10 6.84 -13.08 -4.74
C LEU A 10 5.32 -12.88 -4.80
N ILE A 11 4.85 -11.63 -4.68
CA ILE A 11 3.41 -11.31 -4.75
C ILE A 11 2.81 -11.69 -6.10
N LEU A 12 3.51 -11.39 -7.20
CA LEU A 12 3.08 -11.78 -8.54
C LEU A 12 2.97 -13.30 -8.66
N THR A 13 3.96 -14.03 -8.16
CA THR A 13 4.01 -15.50 -8.24
C THR A 13 2.88 -16.15 -7.43
N ILE A 14 2.70 -15.74 -6.17
CA ILE A 14 1.68 -16.36 -5.31
C ILE A 14 0.26 -15.97 -5.68
N SER A 15 0.08 -14.84 -6.38
CA SER A 15 -1.22 -14.35 -6.83
C SER A 15 -1.60 -14.85 -8.23
N ASP A 16 -0.70 -15.53 -8.93
CA ASP A 16 -0.97 -16.03 -10.28
C ASP A 16 -2.17 -16.99 -10.29
N GLY A 17 -3.09 -16.78 -11.22
CA GLY A 17 -4.33 -17.55 -11.34
C GLY A 17 -5.34 -17.39 -10.18
N ARG A 18 -5.14 -16.44 -9.26
CA ARG A 18 -6.08 -16.17 -8.17
C ARG A 18 -6.97 -14.97 -8.46
N ASP A 19 -8.21 -15.04 -8.01
CA ASP A 19 -9.09 -13.87 -7.96
C ASP A 19 -8.65 -12.97 -6.80
N LEU A 20 -8.19 -11.76 -7.15
CA LEU A 20 -7.79 -10.74 -6.18
C LEU A 20 -8.85 -9.64 -6.11
N PRO A 21 -9.11 -9.10 -4.91
CA PRO A 21 -10.02 -7.97 -4.75
C PRO A 21 -9.46 -6.73 -5.46
N ALA A 22 -10.29 -6.04 -6.23
CA ALA A 22 -9.88 -4.82 -6.89
C ALA A 22 -9.63 -3.70 -5.88
N VAL A 23 -8.96 -2.63 -6.32
CA VAL A 23 -8.81 -1.44 -5.48
C VAL A 23 -10.17 -0.75 -5.34
N ARG A 24 -10.67 -0.67 -4.11
CA ARG A 24 -11.92 0.04 -3.80
C ARG A 24 -11.70 1.55 -3.78
N THR A 25 -10.69 1.98 -3.03
CA THR A 25 -10.43 3.41 -2.81
C THR A 25 -8.99 3.66 -2.39
N LEU A 26 -8.51 4.86 -2.67
CA LEU A 26 -7.29 5.42 -2.12
C LEU A 26 -7.62 6.63 -1.24
N HIS A 27 -7.15 6.59 0.01
CA HIS A 27 -7.22 7.71 0.94
C HIS A 27 -5.89 8.46 0.96
N LYS A 28 -5.94 9.75 0.63
CA LYS A 28 -4.78 10.65 0.72
C LYS A 28 -4.53 11.05 2.18
N PRO A 29 -3.27 11.30 2.57
CA PRO A 29 -3.02 11.98 3.83
C PRO A 29 -3.74 13.34 3.85
N ARG A 30 -4.38 13.66 4.98
CA ARG A 30 -5.01 14.97 5.15
C ARG A 30 -3.92 16.06 5.23
N PRO A 31 -4.10 17.22 4.57
CA PRO A 31 -3.21 18.37 4.77
C PRO A 31 -3.16 18.75 6.26
N ALA A 32 -1.97 19.07 6.75
CA ALA A 32 -1.80 19.56 8.12
C ALA A 32 -2.52 20.90 8.30
N GLN A 33 -3.22 21.07 9.41
CA GLN A 33 -3.57 22.40 9.89
C GLN A 33 -2.34 23.04 10.56
N PRO A 34 -2.27 24.38 10.70
CA PRO A 34 -1.09 25.08 11.23
C PRO A 34 -0.60 24.58 12.60
N GLU A 35 -1.50 24.02 13.41
CA GLU A 35 -1.21 23.51 14.77
C GLU A 35 -1.10 21.98 14.85
N GLU A 36 -1.29 21.26 13.73
CA GLU A 36 -1.29 19.80 13.70
C GLU A 36 -0.04 19.21 13.04
N GLN A 37 0.40 18.05 13.54
CA GLN A 37 1.44 17.28 12.88
C GLN A 37 0.92 16.69 11.56
N SER A 38 1.65 16.94 10.46
CA SER A 38 1.28 16.43 9.14
C SER A 38 1.17 14.90 9.12
N LYS A 39 0.01 14.39 8.69
CA LYS A 39 -0.16 12.96 8.42
C LYS A 39 0.65 12.61 7.19
N LYS A 40 1.58 11.67 7.33
CA LYS A 40 2.51 11.28 6.25
C LYS A 40 2.13 9.98 5.56
N PHE A 41 0.97 9.41 5.86
CA PHE A 41 0.56 8.13 5.30
C PHE A 41 -0.77 8.24 4.56
N GLY A 42 -0.80 7.68 3.35
CA GLY A 42 -2.03 7.35 2.65
C GLY A 42 -2.36 5.87 2.83
N VAL A 43 -3.55 5.49 2.39
CA VAL A 43 -4.04 4.10 2.48
C VAL A 43 -4.67 3.70 1.17
N VAL A 44 -4.30 2.53 0.65
CA VAL A 44 -5.05 1.82 -0.39
C VAL A 44 -5.94 0.80 0.29
N VAL A 45 -7.20 0.72 -0.13
CA VAL A 45 -8.17 -0.25 0.38
C VAL A 45 -8.70 -1.08 -0.78
N LEU A 46 -8.65 -2.40 -0.65
CA LEU A 46 -9.22 -3.35 -1.59
C LEU A 46 -10.69 -3.63 -1.25
N ASP A 47 -11.42 -4.23 -2.18
CA ASP A 47 -12.87 -4.49 -2.03
C ASP A 47 -13.22 -5.41 -0.86
N ASP A 48 -12.26 -6.22 -0.41
CA ASP A 48 -12.41 -7.17 0.68
C ASP A 48 -12.02 -6.60 2.06
N ASP A 49 -11.86 -5.28 2.15
CA ASP A 49 -11.40 -4.49 3.31
C ASP A 49 -9.90 -4.63 3.66
N SER A 50 -9.11 -5.36 2.86
CA SER A 50 -7.66 -5.34 3.04
C SER A 50 -7.10 -3.95 2.72
N CYS A 51 -6.23 -3.46 3.59
CA CYS A 51 -5.68 -2.12 3.61
C CYS A 51 -4.16 -2.15 3.58
N GLY A 52 -3.57 -1.23 2.81
CA GLY A 52 -2.13 -1.05 2.74
C GLY A 52 -1.77 0.41 2.91
N PHE A 53 -1.02 0.70 3.98
CA PHE A 53 -0.46 2.03 4.21
C PHE A 53 0.74 2.26 3.30
N PHE A 54 0.90 3.50 2.84
CA PHE A 54 2.11 3.94 2.15
C PHE A 54 2.56 5.29 2.67
N PHE A 55 3.87 5.50 2.74
CA PHE A 55 4.44 6.76 3.16
C PHE A 55 4.41 7.75 1.98
N ALA A 56 3.81 8.91 2.22
CA ALA A 56 3.58 9.96 1.25
C ALA A 56 4.55 11.14 1.37
N GLY A 57 5.52 11.06 2.30
CA GLY A 57 6.42 12.17 2.65
C GLY A 57 7.81 12.14 2.01
N LEU A 58 8.02 11.33 0.96
CA LEU A 58 9.30 11.26 0.23
C LEU A 58 9.20 12.01 -1.10
N ASP A 59 10.29 12.66 -1.51
CA ASP A 59 10.42 13.35 -2.80
C ASP A 59 9.22 14.28 -3.09
N ASP A 60 8.81 14.38 -4.35
CA ASP A 60 7.63 15.13 -4.80
C ASP A 60 6.30 14.37 -4.59
N THR A 61 6.30 13.28 -3.84
CA THR A 61 5.09 12.48 -3.57
C THR A 61 3.95 13.31 -2.95
N PRO A 62 4.18 14.22 -1.97
CA PRO A 62 3.10 15.02 -1.39
C PRO A 62 2.38 15.91 -2.42
N SER A 63 3.13 16.60 -3.28
CA SER A 63 2.57 17.53 -4.27
C SER A 63 1.84 16.77 -5.38
N GLN A 64 2.42 15.66 -5.85
CA GLN A 64 1.78 14.79 -6.85
C GLN A 64 0.50 14.13 -6.30
N LEU A 65 0.50 13.66 -5.04
CA LEU A 65 -0.71 13.15 -4.39
C LEU A 65 -1.78 14.23 -4.22
N ALA A 66 -1.39 15.45 -3.85
CA ALA A 66 -2.33 16.55 -3.71
C ALA A 66 -3.10 16.81 -5.02
N ALA A 67 -2.38 16.84 -6.15
CA ALA A 67 -2.95 17.06 -7.49
C ALA A 67 -3.68 15.84 -8.08
N CYS A 68 -3.41 14.64 -7.55
CA CYS A 68 -4.00 13.39 -8.03
C CYS A 68 -5.47 13.23 -7.60
N ASP A 69 -6.34 12.81 -8.53
CA ASP A 69 -7.68 12.30 -8.23
C ASP A 69 -7.60 10.83 -7.79
N PRO A 70 -7.91 10.49 -6.53
CA PRO A 70 -7.84 9.12 -6.05
C PRO A 70 -8.76 8.14 -6.79
N ARG A 71 -9.83 8.64 -7.44
CA ARG A 71 -10.79 7.80 -8.18
C ARG A 71 -10.17 7.10 -9.37
N GLN A 72 -9.03 7.58 -9.88
CA GLN A 72 -8.31 6.93 -10.98
C GLN A 72 -7.81 5.52 -10.62
N PHE A 73 -7.71 5.20 -9.32
CA PHE A 73 -7.27 3.88 -8.87
C PHE A 73 -8.45 2.95 -8.55
N THR A 74 -9.68 3.46 -8.45
CA THR A 74 -10.86 2.64 -8.12
C THR A 74 -11.15 1.66 -9.26
N GLY A 75 -11.36 0.39 -8.91
CA GLY A 75 -11.56 -0.72 -9.84
C GLY A 75 -10.28 -1.23 -10.51
N ALA A 76 -9.12 -0.63 -10.25
CA ALA A 76 -7.87 -1.07 -10.85
C ALA A 76 -7.47 -2.47 -10.35
N ALA A 77 -6.92 -3.27 -11.27
CA ALA A 77 -6.34 -4.56 -10.94
C ALA A 77 -5.08 -4.34 -10.06
N PRO A 78 -5.03 -4.92 -8.86
CA PRO A 78 -3.93 -4.64 -7.93
C PRO A 78 -2.58 -5.16 -8.45
N LEU A 79 -2.55 -6.20 -9.29
CA LEU A 79 -1.30 -6.69 -9.89
C LEU A 79 -0.70 -5.73 -10.93
N ASP A 80 -1.51 -4.86 -11.55
CA ASP A 80 -0.99 -3.84 -12.45
C ASP A 80 -0.35 -2.71 -11.66
N LEU A 81 -0.96 -2.34 -10.52
CA LEU A 81 -0.46 -1.29 -9.66
C LEU A 81 0.75 -1.71 -8.81
N VAL A 82 0.85 -2.97 -8.37
CA VAL A 82 1.96 -3.44 -7.53
C VAL A 82 3.32 -3.35 -8.24
N ARG A 83 3.33 -3.51 -9.57
CA ARG A 83 4.55 -3.35 -10.38
C ARG A 83 5.10 -1.92 -10.32
N ASN A 84 4.25 -0.93 -10.04
CA ASN A 84 4.68 0.46 -9.88
C ASN A 84 5.58 0.69 -8.67
N CYS A 85 5.70 -0.25 -7.73
CA CYS A 85 6.73 -0.23 -6.67
C CYS A 85 8.15 0.03 -7.23
N LEU A 86 8.41 -0.41 -8.45
CA LEU A 86 9.71 -0.28 -9.12
C LEU A 86 9.80 0.95 -10.03
N SER A 87 8.72 1.75 -10.11
CA SER A 87 8.68 2.96 -10.92
C SER A 87 9.62 4.04 -10.39
N ALA A 88 10.14 4.85 -11.31
CA ALA A 88 10.84 6.09 -10.99
C ALA A 88 9.87 7.25 -10.69
N ASN A 89 8.59 7.13 -11.06
CA ASN A 89 7.58 8.12 -10.73
C ASN A 89 7.20 8.02 -9.23
N PRO A 90 7.38 9.07 -8.41
CA PRO A 90 7.15 9.02 -6.96
C PRO A 90 5.72 8.63 -6.58
N LEU A 91 4.71 9.22 -7.23
CA LEU A 91 3.31 8.88 -6.98
C LEU A 91 3.01 7.41 -7.30
N ALA A 92 3.43 6.94 -8.47
CA ALA A 92 3.22 5.56 -8.89
C ALA A 92 3.90 4.58 -7.91
N LYS A 93 5.13 4.86 -7.49
CA LYS A 93 5.84 4.07 -6.47
C LYS A 93 5.11 4.06 -5.14
N ALA A 94 4.68 5.21 -4.64
CA ALA A 94 3.98 5.32 -3.37
C ALA A 94 2.65 4.52 -3.37
N VAL A 95 1.86 4.66 -4.44
CA VAL A 95 0.62 3.88 -4.60
C VAL A 95 0.92 2.39 -4.76
N GLY A 96 1.94 2.02 -5.53
CA GLY A 96 2.39 0.64 -5.66
C GLY A 96 2.74 0.00 -4.33
N LEU A 97 3.47 0.72 -3.46
CA LEU A 97 3.77 0.26 -2.10
C LEU A 97 2.52 0.08 -1.24
N GLY A 98 1.53 0.97 -1.39
CA GLY A 98 0.23 0.83 -0.74
C GLY A 98 -0.49 -0.44 -1.20
N VAL A 99 -0.49 -0.71 -2.50
CA VAL A 99 -1.08 -1.93 -3.06
C VAL A 99 -0.33 -3.19 -2.62
N LEU A 100 1.01 -3.17 -2.59
CA LEU A 100 1.84 -4.26 -2.10
C LEU A 100 1.46 -4.66 -0.67
N ASN A 101 1.30 -3.66 0.20
CA ASN A 101 0.93 -3.86 1.60
C ASN A 101 -0.52 -4.37 1.74
N ALA A 102 -1.45 -3.87 0.91
CA ALA A 102 -2.84 -4.33 0.92
C ALA A 102 -2.97 -5.78 0.45
N LEU A 103 -2.26 -6.15 -0.62
CA LEU A 103 -2.17 -7.53 -1.10
C LEU A 103 -1.54 -8.46 -0.06
N SER A 104 -0.47 -8.00 0.61
CA SER A 104 0.17 -8.76 1.68
C SER A 104 -0.82 -9.04 2.82
N GLN A 105 -1.58 -8.03 3.26
CA GLN A 105 -2.62 -8.23 4.28
C GLN A 105 -3.72 -9.18 3.80
N HIS A 106 -4.20 -9.03 2.56
CA HIS A 106 -5.18 -9.93 1.94
C HIS A 106 -4.70 -11.39 2.00
N LEU A 107 -3.48 -11.65 1.52
CA LEU A 107 -2.91 -12.98 1.41
C LEU A 107 -2.66 -13.62 2.79
N LEU A 108 -2.18 -12.84 3.77
CA LEU A 108 -2.08 -13.31 5.16
C LEU A 108 -3.45 -13.66 5.73
N ARG A 109 -4.47 -12.85 5.46
CA ARG A 109 -5.83 -13.09 5.95
C ARG A 109 -6.45 -14.35 5.36
N VAL A 110 -6.38 -14.54 4.04
CA VAL A 110 -7.00 -15.71 3.37
C VAL A 110 -6.22 -17.00 3.61
N SER A 111 -4.95 -16.93 4.01
CA SER A 111 -4.17 -18.09 4.45
C SER A 111 -4.44 -18.50 5.91
N GLY A 112 -5.23 -17.72 6.65
CA GLY A 112 -5.48 -17.96 8.08
C GLY A 112 -4.28 -17.64 8.96
N PHE A 113 -3.31 -16.85 8.46
CA PHE A 113 -2.15 -16.44 9.25
C PHE A 113 -2.59 -15.55 10.42
N GLN A 114 -2.26 -15.97 11.63
CA GLN A 114 -2.50 -15.17 12.83
C GLN A 114 -1.23 -14.41 13.18
N LEU A 115 -1.33 -13.08 13.24
CA LEU A 115 -0.25 -12.26 13.77
C LEU A 115 -0.09 -12.55 15.26
N ASP A 116 1.14 -12.85 15.68
CA ASP A 116 1.44 -12.92 17.10
C ASP A 116 1.09 -11.60 17.78
N GLN A 117 0.37 -11.67 18.89
CA GLN A 117 0.16 -10.53 19.77
C GLN A 117 1.49 -10.23 20.46
N ALA A 118 2.35 -9.42 19.82
CA ALA A 118 3.55 -8.90 20.45
C ALA A 118 3.12 -8.06 21.66
N SER A 119 3.30 -8.61 22.86
CA SER A 119 2.87 -7.98 24.11
C SER A 119 3.74 -6.77 24.47
N ASP A 120 4.96 -6.72 23.93
CA ASP A 120 5.84 -5.56 24.00
C ASP A 120 6.63 -5.40 22.67
N PRO A 121 6.34 -4.36 21.86
CA PRO A 121 7.07 -4.08 20.63
C PRO A 121 8.52 -3.61 20.87
N LEU A 122 8.92 -3.31 22.11
CA LEU A 122 10.29 -2.94 22.49
C LEU A 122 11.08 -4.10 23.10
N GLY A 123 10.44 -5.23 23.38
CA GLY A 123 11.10 -6.44 23.89
C GLY A 123 11.64 -6.34 25.31
N HIS A 124 11.07 -5.48 26.16
CA HIS A 124 11.32 -5.50 27.60
C HIS A 124 10.57 -6.69 28.23
N LEU A 125 11.31 -7.78 28.44
CA LEU A 125 10.94 -8.87 29.33
C LEU A 125 11.23 -8.51 30.79
#